data_AF-X7YLD0-F1
#
_entry.id   AF-X7YLD0-F1
#
_cell.length_a   1.000
_cell.length_b   1.000
_cell.length_c   1.000
_cell.angle_alpha   90.00
_cell.angle_beta   90.00
_cell.angle_gamma   90.00
#
_symmetry.space_group_name_H-M   'P 1'
#
loop_
_entity.id
_entity.type
_entity.pdbx_description
1 polymer ?
#
loop_
_entity_poly.entity_id
_entity_poly.type
_entity_poly.pdbx_seq_one_letter_code
_entity_poly.pdbx_strand_id
1 'polypeptide(L)'
;MSLADSAQSWLAAHHDDLIEWRRHIHRYPELGRQEYATTQFVAERLADAGLNPKVLPGGTGLTCDFGPEHEPRIALRADMDALPMAERTGAPTPRPCPTSRTPVAMTRTPRSCSAPRWRWRRRPNCPSGCA
;
A
#
# COMPACT_ATOMS: atom_id res chain seq x y z
N MET A 1 -32.90 -6.69 18.99
CA MET A 1 -31.56 -6.06 19.01
C MET A 1 -31.44 -5.27 17.73
N SER A 2 -31.12 -3.97 17.77
CA SER A 2 -30.93 -3.22 16.53
C SER A 2 -29.60 -3.60 15.87
N LEU A 3 -29.46 -3.28 14.58
CA LEU A 3 -28.18 -3.43 13.88
C LEU A 3 -27.08 -2.61 14.58
N ALA A 4 -27.41 -1.40 15.03
CA ALA A 4 -26.49 -0.54 15.74
C ALA A 4 -26.02 -1.15 17.06
N ASP A 5 -26.92 -1.75 17.85
CA ASP A 5 -26.56 -2.41 19.12
C ASP A 5 -25.64 -3.61 18.88
N SER A 6 -25.90 -4.37 17.82
CA SER A 6 -25.11 -5.53 17.44
C SER A 6 -23.70 -5.12 17.00
N ALA A 7 -23.60 -4.07 16.18
CA ALA A 7 -22.32 -3.51 15.75
C ALA A 7 -21.52 -2.95 16.93
N GLN A 8 -22.17 -2.19 17.82
CA GLN A 8 -21.53 -1.62 18.99
C GLN A 8 -21.00 -2.69 19.95
N SER A 9 -21.79 -3.75 20.16
CA SER A 9 -21.37 -4.88 21.00
C SER A 9 -20.17 -5.60 20.40
N TRP A 10 -20.14 -5.79 19.08
CA TRP A 10 -19.01 -6.40 18.39
C TRP A 10 -17.75 -5.53 18.47
N LEU A 11 -17.87 -4.22 18.24
CA LEU A 11 -16.75 -3.27 18.34
C LEU A 11 -16.16 -3.23 19.74
N ALA A 12 -17.00 -3.27 20.78
CA ALA A 12 -16.55 -3.30 22.16
C ALA A 12 -15.76 -4.58 22.49
N ALA A 13 -16.19 -5.73 21.94
CA ALA A 13 -15.52 -7.01 22.16
C ALA A 13 -14.17 -7.16 21.42
N HIS A 14 -14.00 -6.48 20.28
CA HIS A 14 -12.82 -6.62 19.39
C HIS A 14 -11.95 -5.35 19.31
N HIS A 15 -12.15 -4.41 20.24
CA HIS A 15 -11.46 -3.12 20.23
C HIS A 15 -9.93 -3.24 20.15
N ASP A 16 -9.36 -4.16 20.93
CA ASP A 16 -7.92 -4.33 21.01
C ASP A 16 -7.33 -4.93 19.73
N ASP A 17 -8.05 -5.86 19.10
CA ASP A 17 -7.70 -6.44 17.80
C ASP A 17 -7.65 -5.36 16.71
N LEU A 18 -8.66 -4.47 16.68
CA LEU A 18 -8.71 -3.35 15.73
C LEU A 18 -7.52 -2.40 15.91
N ILE A 19 -7.12 -2.13 17.16
CA ILE A 19 -5.92 -1.34 17.46
C ILE A 19 -4.66 -2.06 16.96
N GLU A 20 -4.56 -3.37 17.18
CA GLU A 20 -3.42 -4.16 16.72
C GLU A 20 -3.33 -4.16 15.20
N TRP A 21 -4.42 -4.39 14.48
CA TRP A 21 -4.46 -4.37 13.02
C TRP A 21 -4.04 -3.01 12.47
N ARG A 22 -4.58 -1.92 13.05
CA ARG A 22 -4.16 -0.57 12.68
C ARG A 22 -2.66 -0.37 12.91
N ARG A 23 -2.11 -0.82 14.05
CA ARG A 23 -0.68 -0.72 14.35
C ARG A 23 0.17 -1.57 13.42
N HIS A 24 -0.31 -2.74 13.01
CA HIS A 24 0.36 -3.61 12.06
C HIS A 24 0.49 -2.91 10.70
N ILE A 25 -0.63 -2.45 10.14
CA ILE A 25 -0.65 -1.76 8.84
C ILE A 25 0.20 -0.48 8.88
N HIS A 26 0.09 0.31 9.97
CA HIS A 26 0.90 1.52 10.15
C HIS A 26 2.40 1.23 10.32
N ARG A 27 2.78 0.07 10.85
CA ARG A 27 4.18 -0.36 10.99
C ARG A 27 4.78 -0.84 9.68
N TYR A 28 3.97 -1.37 8.77
CA TYR A 28 4.43 -1.88 7.47
C TYR A 28 3.74 -1.15 6.32
N PRO A 29 3.94 0.18 6.19
CA PRO A 29 3.26 0.94 5.17
C PRO A 29 3.84 0.64 3.78
N GLU A 30 2.98 0.26 2.85
CA GLU A 30 3.33 -0.03 1.45
C GLU A 30 2.82 1.08 0.53
N LEU A 31 3.57 1.37 -0.54
CA LEU A 31 3.19 2.39 -1.52
C LEU A 31 2.03 1.88 -2.37
N GLY A 32 1.19 2.81 -2.84
CA GLY A 32 0.12 2.52 -3.78
C GLY A 32 0.58 1.70 -4.98
N ARG A 33 -0.22 0.67 -5.31
CA ARG A 33 0.06 -0.36 -6.33
C ARG A 33 1.21 -1.31 -5.98
N GLN A 34 1.64 -1.34 -4.71
CA GLN A 34 2.67 -2.25 -4.20
C GLN A 34 2.27 -2.87 -2.85
N GLU A 35 1.01 -2.67 -2.42
CA GLU A 35 0.42 -3.15 -1.17
C GLU A 35 0.14 -4.67 -1.14
N TYR A 36 1.12 -5.49 -1.50
CA TYR A 36 0.98 -6.95 -1.56
C TYR A 36 0.83 -7.57 -0.17
N ALA A 37 1.70 -7.19 0.79
CA ALA A 37 1.66 -7.76 2.13
C ALA A 37 0.41 -7.29 2.89
N THR A 38 0.02 -6.02 2.71
CA THR A 38 -1.18 -5.44 3.31
C THR A 38 -2.45 -6.09 2.74
N THR A 39 -2.49 -6.32 1.42
CA THR A 39 -3.61 -7.05 0.79
C THR A 39 -3.73 -8.47 1.32
N GLN A 40 -2.61 -9.18 1.46
CA GLN A 40 -2.59 -10.53 2.04
C GLN A 40 -3.08 -10.53 3.49
N PHE A 41 -2.58 -9.59 4.32
CA PHE A 41 -3.01 -9.47 5.71
C PHE A 41 -4.53 -9.31 5.82
N VAL A 42 -5.14 -8.44 5.00
CA VAL A 42 -6.60 -8.26 5.02
C VAL A 42 -7.34 -9.48 4.49
N ALA A 43 -6.81 -10.15 3.45
CA ALA A 43 -7.39 -11.38 2.93
C ALA A 43 -7.43 -12.50 3.98
N GLU A 44 -6.35 -12.68 4.74
CA GLU A 44 -6.28 -13.67 5.82
C GLU A 44 -7.33 -13.38 6.90
N ARG A 45 -7.48 -12.12 7.34
CA ARG A 45 -8.50 -11.76 8.36
C ARG A 45 -9.93 -11.94 7.88
N LEU A 46 -10.20 -11.66 6.61
CA LEU A 46 -11.52 -11.91 6.02
C LEU A 46 -11.81 -13.41 5.90
N ALA A 47 -10.81 -14.21 5.54
CA ALA A 47 -10.93 -15.67 5.48
C ALA A 47 -11.15 -16.28 6.88
N ASP A 48 -10.42 -15.81 7.90
CA ASP A 48 -10.59 -16.22 9.30
C ASP A 48 -12.00 -15.90 9.83
N ALA A 49 -12.59 -14.80 9.37
CA ALA A 49 -13.98 -14.45 9.66
C ALA A 49 -15.02 -15.31 8.90
N GLY A 50 -14.57 -16.28 8.10
CA GLY A 50 -15.43 -17.18 7.31
C GLY A 50 -15.95 -16.56 6.02
N LEU A 51 -15.36 -15.46 5.55
CA LEU A 51 -15.72 -14.83 4.28
C LEU A 51 -14.83 -15.34 3.14
N ASN A 52 -15.21 -15.00 1.91
CA ASN A 52 -14.49 -15.42 0.70
C ASN A 52 -13.87 -14.21 -0.02
N PRO A 53 -12.69 -13.72 0.42
CA PRO A 53 -12.01 -12.61 -0.21
C PRO A 53 -11.45 -13.00 -1.57
N LYS A 54 -11.71 -12.17 -2.58
CA LYS A 54 -11.21 -12.31 -3.95
C LYS A 54 -10.17 -11.24 -4.22
N VAL A 55 -8.91 -11.64 -4.34
CA VAL A 55 -7.83 -10.71 -4.69
C VAL A 55 -7.99 -10.25 -6.15
N LEU A 56 -7.87 -8.94 -6.37
CA LEU A 56 -8.00 -8.32 -7.68
C LEU A 56 -6.79 -8.63 -8.58
N PRO A 57 -6.97 -8.58 -9.92
CA PRO A 57 -5.86 -8.66 -10.86
C PRO A 57 -4.82 -7.57 -10.56
N GLY A 58 -3.61 -7.99 -10.19
CA GLY A 58 -2.53 -7.08 -9.77
C GLY A 58 -2.09 -7.25 -8.32
N GLY A 59 -2.84 -7.98 -7.48
CA GLY A 59 -2.41 -8.40 -6.15
C GLY A 59 -2.39 -7.32 -5.07
N THR A 60 -2.86 -6.11 -5.38
CA THR A 60 -2.78 -4.92 -4.50
C THR A 60 -4.15 -4.49 -3.98
N GLY A 61 -5.15 -5.35 -4.06
CA GLY A 61 -6.49 -5.08 -3.58
C GLY A 61 -7.35 -6.33 -3.62
N LEU A 62 -8.49 -6.28 -2.96
CA LEU A 62 -9.42 -7.39 -2.89
C LEU A 62 -10.86 -6.90 -2.83
N THR A 63 -11.80 -7.77 -3.19
CA THR A 63 -13.23 -7.59 -2.95
C THR A 63 -13.75 -8.76 -2.14
N CYS A 64 -14.78 -8.53 -1.33
CA CYS A 64 -15.39 -9.57 -0.53
C CYS A 64 -16.91 -9.40 -0.53
N ASP A 65 -17.60 -10.31 -1.20
CA ASP A 65 -19.05 -10.29 -1.30
C ASP A 65 -19.65 -11.22 -0.25
N PHE A 66 -20.67 -10.74 0.48
CA PHE A 66 -21.42 -11.55 1.43
C PHE A 66 -22.92 -11.24 1.35
N GLY A 67 -23.76 -12.20 1.74
CA GLY A 67 -25.22 -12.09 1.69
C GLY A 67 -25.87 -12.66 0.41
N PRO A 68 -27.21 -12.69 0.38
CA PRO A 68 -28.00 -13.36 -0.65
C PRO A 68 -27.73 -12.85 -2.06
N GLU A 69 -27.83 -13.75 -3.04
CA GLU A 69 -27.79 -13.41 -4.46
C GLU A 69 -29.08 -12.71 -4.88
N HIS A 70 -28.97 -11.64 -5.68
CA HIS A 70 -30.10 -10.84 -6.22
C HIS A 70 -30.84 -9.88 -5.28
N GLU A 71 -30.37 -9.67 -4.05
CA GLU A 71 -30.87 -8.59 -3.17
C GLU A 71 -30.10 -7.27 -3.38
N PRO A 72 -30.68 -6.12 -2.97
CA PRO A 72 -29.96 -4.84 -2.95
C PRO A 72 -28.64 -4.94 -2.17
N ARG A 73 -27.54 -4.53 -2.81
CA ARG A 73 -26.19 -4.58 -2.21
C ARG A 73 -25.67 -3.18 -1.93
N ILE A 74 -24.92 -3.06 -0.84
CA ILE A 74 -24.17 -1.85 -0.49
C ILE A 74 -22.69 -2.18 -0.59
N ALA A 75 -21.94 -1.34 -1.32
CA ALA A 75 -20.49 -1.45 -1.41
C ALA A 75 -19.83 -0.53 -0.39
N LEU A 76 -18.93 -1.09 0.41
CA LEU A 76 -18.04 -0.34 1.30
C LEU A 76 -16.63 -0.38 0.71
N ARG A 77 -16.01 0.79 0.59
CA ARG A 77 -14.64 0.93 0.09
C ARG A 77 -13.74 1.46 1.20
N ALA A 78 -12.59 0.83 1.36
CA ALA A 78 -11.49 1.29 2.19
C ALA A 78 -10.20 1.23 1.37
N ASP A 79 -9.41 2.31 1.43
CA ASP A 79 -8.09 2.38 0.80
C ASP A 79 -7.02 2.01 1.85
N MET A 80 -5.93 1.36 1.40
CA MET A 80 -4.89 0.79 2.26
C MET A 80 -3.47 1.30 1.91
N ASP A 81 -3.35 2.19 0.93
CA ASP A 81 -2.06 2.66 0.44
C ASP A 81 -1.44 3.74 1.33
N ALA A 82 -0.12 3.69 1.45
CA ALA A 82 0.65 4.67 2.18
C ALA A 82 1.29 5.71 1.25
N LEU A 83 1.57 6.89 1.82
CA LEU A 83 2.25 7.97 1.12
C LEU A 83 3.78 7.81 1.17
N PRO A 84 4.51 8.24 0.11
CA PRO A 84 5.97 8.18 0.05
C PRO A 84 6.61 9.32 0.87
N MET A 85 6.38 9.33 2.19
CA MET A 85 6.95 10.33 3.09
C MET A 85 7.37 9.73 4.42
N ALA A 86 8.40 10.33 5.03
CA ALA A 86 8.80 9.96 6.38
C ALA A 86 7.77 10.49 7.39
N GLU A 87 7.40 9.62 8.33
CA GLU A 87 6.50 9.99 9.41
C GLU A 87 7.14 11.03 10.35
N ARG A 88 6.43 12.12 10.63
CA ARG A 88 6.91 13.23 11.49
C ARG A 88 6.18 13.32 12.83
N THR A 89 5.27 12.39 13.12
CA THR A 89 4.31 12.46 14.23
C THR A 89 4.92 12.12 15.59
N GLY A 90 6.15 11.60 15.65
CA GLY A 90 6.77 11.15 16.90
C GLY A 90 6.04 9.98 17.57
N ALA A 91 5.17 9.28 16.83
CA ALA A 91 4.43 8.13 17.34
C ALA A 91 5.39 7.00 17.75
N PRO A 92 5.01 6.11 18.69
CA PRO A 92 5.88 5.02 19.15
C PRO A 92 6.25 3.99 18.07
N THR A 93 5.54 3.98 16.95
CA THR A 93 5.78 3.04 15.84
C THR A 93 5.97 3.75 14.49
N PRO A 94 6.98 4.63 14.34
CA PRO A 94 7.23 5.26 13.06
C PRO A 94 8.14 4.35 12.23
N ARG A 95 7.62 3.83 11.12
CA ARG A 95 8.45 3.25 10.07
C ARG A 95 8.33 4.11 8.81
N PRO A 96 9.44 4.57 8.23
CA PRO A 96 9.37 5.25 6.95
C PRO A 96 8.95 4.25 5.88
N CYS A 97 7.94 4.59 5.08
CA CYS A 97 7.63 3.85 3.87
C CYS A 97 8.89 3.78 3.00
N PRO A 98 9.25 2.62 2.43
CA PRO A 98 10.38 2.54 1.52
C PRO A 98 10.13 3.49 0.35
N THR A 99 10.96 4.52 0.23
CA THR A 99 10.83 5.48 -0.86
C THR A 99 11.23 4.79 -2.16
N SER A 100 10.36 4.84 -3.17
CA SER A 100 10.63 4.31 -4.53
C SER A 100 11.82 4.98 -5.25
N ARG A 101 12.43 6.01 -4.64
CA ARG A 101 13.76 6.49 -5.01
C ARG A 101 14.77 5.86 -4.08
N THR A 102 15.43 4.81 -4.55
CA THR A 102 16.80 4.53 -4.14
C THR A 102 17.56 5.87 -4.21
N PRO A 103 18.19 6.36 -3.13
CA PRO A 103 19.23 7.34 -3.32
C PRO A 103 20.26 6.62 -4.17
N VAL A 104 20.44 7.02 -5.43
CA VAL A 104 21.67 6.71 -6.15
C VAL A 104 22.76 7.17 -5.21
N ALA A 105 23.45 6.21 -4.59
CA ALA A 105 24.63 6.50 -3.82
C ALA A 105 25.52 7.30 -4.78
N MET A 106 25.65 8.59 -4.55
CA MET A 106 26.77 9.35 -5.06
C MET A 106 27.98 8.73 -4.39
N THR A 107 28.48 7.63 -4.95
CA THR A 107 29.86 7.23 -4.77
C THR A 107 30.66 8.47 -5.12
N ARG A 108 31.17 9.15 -4.09
CA ARG A 108 32.24 10.13 -4.22
C ARG A 108 33.40 9.39 -4.86
N THR A 109 33.45 9.38 -6.19
CA THR A 109 34.69 9.09 -6.89
C THR A 109 35.69 10.13 -6.40
N PRO A 110 36.88 9.72 -5.92
CA PRO A 110 37.88 10.66 -5.46
C PRO A 110 38.24 11.61 -6.61
N ARG A 111 38.35 12.89 -6.25
CA ARG A 111 38.67 14.02 -7.13
C ARG A 111 39.87 13.68 -8.00
N SER A 112 39.70 13.75 -9.31
CA SER A 112 40.75 14.26 -10.20
C SER A 112 40.19 15.49 -10.90
N CYS A 113 40.78 16.65 -10.58
CA CYS A 113 40.53 17.91 -11.24
C CYS A 113 40.72 17.78 -12.76
N SER A 114 39.63 17.86 -13.51
CA SER A 114 39.59 18.49 -14.84
C SER A 114 38.14 18.60 -15.27
N ALA A 115 37.62 19.83 -15.32
CA ALA A 115 36.30 20.12 -15.82
C ALA A 115 36.11 19.62 -17.27
N PRO A 116 34.90 19.16 -17.61
CA PRO A 116 34.37 19.50 -18.92
C PRO A 116 32.93 20.01 -18.80
N ARG A 117 32.81 21.31 -19.12
CA ARG A 117 31.66 22.02 -19.69
C ARG A 117 30.51 21.10 -20.13
N TRP A 118 29.41 21.12 -19.37
CA TRP A 118 28.15 20.45 -19.70
C TRP A 118 27.52 21.07 -20.97
N ARG A 119 27.69 20.42 -22.11
CA ARG A 119 26.97 20.73 -23.35
C ARG A 119 25.72 19.85 -23.39
N TRP A 120 24.54 20.46 -23.21
CA TRP A 120 23.26 19.84 -23.52
C TRP A 120 23.19 19.52 -25.02
N ARG A 121 23.42 18.26 -25.42
CA ARG A 121 23.08 17.78 -26.76
C ARG A 121 21.72 17.09 -26.70
N ARG A 122 20.75 17.66 -27.42
CA ARG A 122 19.54 16.95 -27.85
C ARG A 122 19.96 15.70 -28.63
N ARG A 123 19.36 14.54 -28.33
CA ARG A 123 19.49 13.33 -29.16
C ARG A 123 18.96 13.64 -30.57
N PRO A 124 19.71 13.41 -31.66
CA PRO A 124 19.14 13.35 -32.99
C PRO A 124 18.72 11.91 -33.33
N ASN A 125 17.48 11.79 -33.80
CA ASN A 125 16.88 10.77 -34.67
C ASN A 125 17.34 9.30 -34.61
N CYS A 126 16.37 8.46 -34.27
CA CYS A 126 16.32 7.03 -34.57
C CYS A 126 16.16 6.83 -36.10
N PRO A 127 17.00 6.05 -36.80
CA PRO A 127 16.71 5.63 -38.16
C PRO A 127 15.83 4.38 -38.16
N SER A 128 14.78 4.47 -38.96
CA SER A 128 13.89 3.42 -39.42
C SER A 128 14.63 2.29 -40.16
N GLY A 129 14.21 1.04 -39.92
CA GLY A 129 14.30 -0.05 -40.90
C GLY A 129 15.36 -1.11 -40.64
N CYS A 130 14.94 -2.22 -40.03
CA CYS A 130 15.47 -3.56 -40.28
C CYS A 130 14.26 -4.49 -40.49
N ALA A 131 14.40 -5.35 -41.49
CA ALA A 131 13.38 -6.15 -42.17
C ALA A 131 12.50 -7.04 -41.27
#